data_AF-A0A0K2UK13-F1
#
_entry.id   AF-A0A0K2UK13-F1
#
_cell.length_a   1.000
_cell.length_b   1.000
_cell.length_c   1.000
_cell.angle_alpha   90.00
_cell.angle_beta   90.00
_cell.angle_gamma   90.00
#
_symmetry.space_group_name_H-M   'P 1'
#
loop_
_entity.id
_entity.type
_entity.pdbx_description
1 polymer ?
#
loop_
_entity_poly.entity_id
_entity_poly.type
_entity_poly.pdbx_seq_one_letter_code
_entity_poly.pdbx_strand_id
1 'polypeptide(L)' 'FFKACQTLEQQPCVLPFAYYGTSYSKCTDVDNGGVKWCATSVDSTNSAVGWGNCQSTSACN' A
#
# COMPACT_ATOMS: atom_id res chain seq x y z
N PHE A 1 17.39 -5.44 10.51
CA PHE A 1 16.10 -6.09 10.25
C PHE A 1 15.23 -5.12 9.47
N PHE A 2 15.11 -5.31 8.16
CA PHE A 2 14.52 -4.34 7.23
C PHE A 2 13.01 -4.23 7.47
N LYS A 3 12.57 -3.11 8.04
CA LYS A 3 11.15 -2.79 8.26
C LYS A 3 10.53 -2.45 6.90
N ALA A 4 10.11 -3.47 6.15
CA ALA A 4 9.28 -3.26 4.98
C ALA A 4 7.89 -2.80 5.44
N CYS A 5 7.26 -1.91 4.68
CA CYS A 5 5.89 -1.51 4.93
C CYS A 5 4.99 -2.74 4.78
N GLN A 6 4.32 -3.20 5.83
CA GLN A 6 3.52 -4.42 5.84
C GLN A 6 2.05 -4.13 6.13
N THR A 7 1.18 -4.92 5.52
CA THR A 7 -0.26 -4.93 5.83
C THR A 7 -0.52 -5.63 7.17
N LEU A 8 -1.76 -5.54 7.66
CA LEU A 8 -2.25 -6.32 8.80
C LEU A 8 -2.05 -7.84 8.62
N GLU A 9 -1.97 -8.30 7.37
CA GLU A 9 -1.72 -9.70 7.01
C GLU A 9 -0.23 -9.99 6.75
N GLN A 10 0.66 -9.11 7.20
CA GLN A 10 2.12 -9.20 7.02
C GLN A 10 2.58 -9.21 5.55
N GLN A 11 1.70 -8.85 4.61
CA GLN A 11 2.06 -8.74 3.20
C GLN A 11 2.87 -7.47 2.97
N PRO A 12 4.01 -7.55 2.26
CA PRO A 12 4.79 -6.36 1.93
C PRO A 12 4.02 -5.47 0.95
N CYS A 13 4.01 -4.18 1.23
CA CYS A 13 3.52 -3.17 0.31
C CYS A 13 4.50 -2.98 -0.85
N VAL A 14 3.97 -2.97 -2.07
CA VAL A 14 4.68 -2.60 -3.29
C VAL A 14 4.60 -1.08 -3.43
N LEU A 15 5.76 -0.43 -3.36
CA LEU A 15 5.87 1.03 -3.48
C LEU A 15 6.95 1.39 -4.51
N PRO A 16 6.72 2.39 -5.38
CA PRO A 16 5.46 3.11 -5.58
C PRO A 16 4.42 2.28 -6.35
N PHE A 17 3.13 2.56 -6.13
CA PHE A 17 2.02 2.01 -6.90
C PHE A 17 1.12 3.12 -7.43
N ALA A 18 0.41 2.89 -8.53
CA ALA A 18 -0.58 3.78 -9.08
C ALA A 18 -2.00 3.30 -8.72
N TYR A 19 -2.86 4.22 -8.31
CA TYR A 19 -4.27 3.95 -8.06
C TYR A 19 -5.12 5.15 -8.51
N TYR A 20 -6.15 4.88 -9.32
CA TYR A 20 -6.92 5.91 -10.04
C TYR A 20 -6.04 6.97 -10.75
N GLY A 21 -4.95 6.52 -11.39
CA GLY A 21 -4.02 7.40 -12.11
C GLY A 21 -3.12 8.27 -11.24
N THR A 22 -3.15 8.11 -9.91
CA THR A 22 -2.25 8.80 -8.97
C THR A 22 -1.23 7.82 -8.41
N SER A 23 0.05 8.20 -8.40
CA SER A 23 1.10 7.38 -7.79
C SER A 23 1.24 7.63 -6.29
N TYR A 24 1.22 6.55 -5.52
CA TYR A 24 1.38 6.52 -4.08
C TYR A 24 2.66 5.77 -3.72
N SER A 25 3.56 6.46 -3.00
CA SER A 25 4.78 5.89 -2.44
C SER A 25 4.63 5.52 -0.96
N LYS A 26 3.41 5.58 -0.43
CA LYS A 26 3.06 5.27 0.96
C LYS A 26 1.62 4.77 1.04
N CYS A 27 1.22 4.33 2.22
CA CYS A 27 -0.17 3.95 2.45
C CYS A 27 -1.10 5.13 2.21
N THR A 28 -2.18 4.87 1.48
CA THR A 28 -3.23 5.82 1.13
C THR A 28 -4.53 5.37 1.77
N ASP A 29 -5.40 6.30 2.14
CA ASP A 29 -6.75 6.03 2.66
C ASP A 29 -7.84 6.25 1.59
N VAL A 30 -7.41 6.52 0.35
CA VAL A 30 -8.29 6.73 -0.81
C VAL A 30 -9.14 5.49 -1.05
N ASP A 31 -10.45 5.69 -1.15
CA ASP A 31 -11.43 4.61 -1.41
C ASP A 31 -11.45 3.48 -0.36
N ASN A 32 -11.04 3.76 0.89
CA ASN A 32 -11.01 2.75 1.96
C ASN A 32 -11.57 3.26 3.30
N GLY A 33 -12.54 4.18 3.27
CA GLY A 33 -13.28 4.60 4.45
C GLY A 33 -12.43 5.21 5.58
N GLY A 34 -11.30 5.84 5.25
CA GLY A 34 -10.37 6.43 6.22
C GLY A 34 -9.34 5.43 6.79
N VAL A 35 -9.39 4.16 6.40
CA VAL A 35 -8.37 3.16 6.75
C VAL A 35 -7.25 3.22 5.71
N LYS A 36 -6.01 3.38 6.16
CA LYS A 36 -4.85 3.37 5.26
C LYS A 36 -4.60 1.96 4.72
N TRP A 37 -4.35 1.87 3.42
CA TRP A 37 -4.00 0.65 2.70
C TRP A 37 -2.84 0.91 1.73
N CYS A 38 -2.23 -0.16 1.26
CA CYS A 38 -1.18 -0.11 0.24
C CYS A 38 -1.41 -1.20 -0.81
N ALA A 39 -0.83 -1.04 -1.99
CA ALA A 39 -0.80 -2.12 -2.96
C ALA A 39 0.11 -3.25 -2.45
N THR A 40 -0.38 -4.49 -2.49
CA THR A 40 0.41 -5.71 -2.23
C THR A 40 0.88 -6.35 -3.53
N SER A 41 0.26 -6.00 -4.65
CA SER A 41 0.66 -6.39 -5.99
C SER A 41 0.25 -5.31 -7.00
N VAL A 42 1.08 -5.14 -8.03
CA VAL A 42 0.87 -4.19 -9.12
C VAL A 42 0.91 -4.90 -10.47
N ASP A 43 0.26 -4.34 -11.49
CA ASP A 43 0.39 -4.80 -12.87
C ASP A 43 1.65 -4.23 -13.56
N SER A 44 1.78 -4.48 -14.87
CA SER A 44 2.90 -3.97 -15.70
C SER A 44 2.96 -2.45 -15.81
N THR A 45 1.92 -1.73 -15.42
CA THR A 45 1.84 -0.27 -15.40
C THR A 45 2.06 0.32 -14.01
N ASN A 46 2.45 -0.51 -13.04
CA ASN A 46 2.49 -0.20 -11.61
C ASN A 46 1.10 0.10 -11.01
N SER A 47 0.00 -0.24 -11.67
CA SER A 47 -1.34 -0.03 -11.11
C SER A 47 -1.64 -1.11 -10.07
N ALA A 48 -2.16 -0.70 -8.91
CA ALA A 48 -2.52 -1.61 -7.83
C ALA A 48 -3.59 -2.62 -8.30
N VAL A 49 -3.22 -3.90 -8.30
CA VAL A 49 -4.14 -5.02 -8.60
C VAL A 49 -4.50 -5.82 -7.35
N GLY A 50 -3.64 -5.78 -6.33
CA GLY A 50 -3.91 -6.29 -4.99
C GLY A 50 -3.60 -5.24 -3.96
N TRP A 51 -4.36 -5.25 -2.87
CA TRP A 51 -4.24 -4.27 -1.81
C TRP A 51 -4.40 -4.93 -0.43
N GLY A 52 -3.93 -4.25 0.60
CA GLY A 52 -4.21 -4.63 1.97
C GLY A 52 -4.07 -3.46 2.93
N ASN A 53 -4.79 -3.54 4.06
CA ASN A 53 -4.80 -2.50 5.08
C ASN A 53 -3.42 -2.41 5.73
N CYS A 54 -2.86 -1.20 5.79
CA CYS A 54 -1.58 -0.98 6.42
C CYS A 54 -1.68 -1.14 7.93
N GLN A 55 -0.69 -1.81 8.51
CA GLN A 55 -0.60 -1.87 9.96
C GLN A 55 -0.18 -0.48 10.47
N SER A 56 -0.98 0.09 11.39
CA SER A 56 -0.82 1.46 11.92
C SER A 56 0.53 1.73 12.63
N THR A 57 1.38 0.71 12.77
CA THR A 57 2.66 0.77 13.46
C THR A 57 3.77 1.37 12.57
N SER A 58 3.72 2.69 12.40
CA SER A 58 4.86 3.63 12.30
C SER A 58 6.00 3.39 11.28
N ALA A 59 5.89 2.46 10.34
CA ALA A 59 6.91 2.23 9.31
C ALA A 59 6.51 2.73 7.91
N CYS A 60 5.30 3.28 7.75
CA CYS A 60 4.72 3.68 6.46
C CYS A 60 4.03 5.05 6.48
N ASN A 61 4.67 6.08 7.04
CA ASN A 61 4.14 7.45 7.06
C ASN A 61 4.89 8.35 6.08
#